data_AF-A0A959C445-F1
#
_entry.id   AF-A0A959C445-F1
#
_cell.length_a   1.000
_cell.length_b   1.000
_cell.length_c   1.000
_cell.angle_alpha   90.00
_cell.angle_beta   90.00
_cell.angle_gamma   90.00
#
_symmetry.space_group_name_H-M   'P 1'
#
loop_
_entity.id
_entity.type
_entity.pdbx_description
1 polymer ?
#
loop_
_entity_poly.entity_id
_entity_poly.type
_entity_poly.pdbx_seq_one_letter_code
_entity_poly.pdbx_strand_id
1 'polypeptide(L)'
;YRLSNVTGVPGHTYSILIQLSDGTGYKSKPQMMPAALPIDSAEMRFAFVEDITGTGDVTRVPFAQLYAHATLPADTKDRFLRWEAESIFIFNEPFTGDPFDHPKQCFITNGMSAQVIAITNPAALLPGTQLVEYTGRRRIDFSFEYRNCLSIYQRTTGKDAYEYWQRIQELVEPTGTIFDPPPAPVRGNVENISDPQYPAYGFFEVASSDTARVYVNRGDLPFDVVAFVPKYCNAAPGAGPKPECDDCLLFQNSTVQKPEWWQ
;
A
#
# COMPACT_ATOMS: atom_id res chain seq x y z
N TYR A 1 13.89 -4.40 -1.45
CA TYR A 1 15.13 -4.97 -0.89
C TYR A 1 14.93 -5.13 0.62
N ARG A 2 15.12 -6.33 1.18
CA ARG A 2 15.05 -6.57 2.63
C ARG A 2 16.47 -6.82 3.13
N LEU A 3 16.94 -6.01 4.07
CA LEU A 3 18.25 -6.20 4.69
C LEU A 3 18.16 -7.37 5.66
N SER A 4 18.88 -8.46 5.38
CA SER A 4 18.77 -9.73 6.13
C SER A 4 19.20 -9.62 7.60
N ASN A 5 20.02 -8.61 7.94
CA ASN A 5 20.66 -8.47 9.25
C ASN A 5 20.47 -7.09 9.88
N VAL A 6 19.48 -6.31 9.43
CA VAL A 6 19.21 -4.98 9.99
C VAL A 6 17.80 -4.96 10.52
N THR A 7 17.68 -4.78 11.83
CA THR A 7 16.40 -4.59 12.52
C THR A 7 16.41 -3.21 13.17
N GLY A 8 15.38 -2.42 12.89
CA GLY A 8 15.19 -1.13 13.53
C GLY A 8 14.87 -1.31 15.01
N VAL A 9 15.46 -0.46 15.85
CA VAL A 9 15.24 -0.42 17.30
C VAL A 9 14.69 0.96 17.64
N PRO A 10 13.51 1.06 18.28
CA PRO A 10 12.98 2.34 18.74
C PRO A 10 13.98 3.12 19.59
N GLY A 11 14.05 4.43 19.39
CA GLY A 11 15.00 5.34 20.03
C GLY A 11 16.38 5.41 19.36
N HIS A 12 16.71 4.49 18.43
CA HIS A 12 17.93 4.59 17.64
C HIS A 12 17.74 5.53 16.45
N THR A 13 18.85 6.08 15.97
CA THR A 13 18.91 7.01 14.84
C THR A 13 19.63 6.36 13.66
N TYR A 14 19.04 6.47 12.48
CA TYR A 14 19.54 5.84 11.26
C TYR A 14 19.74 6.88 10.16
N SER A 15 20.66 6.59 9.26
CA SER A 15 20.89 7.35 8.03
C SER A 15 21.34 6.41 6.93
N ILE A 16 21.04 6.74 5.67
CA ILE A 16 21.55 6.00 4.52
C ILE A 16 22.66 6.76 3.81
N LEU A 17 23.60 5.99 3.27
CA LEU A 17 24.60 6.43 2.30
C LEU A 17 24.39 5.60 1.03
N ILE A 18 24.12 6.27 -0.08
CA ILE A 18 23.92 5.65 -1.39
C ILE A 18 25.14 6.00 -2.24
N GLN A 19 25.80 4.98 -2.78
CA GLN A 19 26.92 5.15 -3.70
C GLN A 19 26.51 4.58 -5.07
N LEU A 20 26.52 5.43 -6.09
CA LEU A 20 26.24 5.02 -7.47
C LEU A 20 27.52 4.50 -8.14
N SER A 21 27.34 3.73 -9.22
CA SER A 21 28.44 3.15 -10.01
C SER A 21 29.31 4.20 -10.70
N ASP A 22 28.77 5.39 -10.94
CA ASP A 22 29.50 6.54 -11.50
C ASP A 22 30.31 7.32 -10.45
N GLY A 23 30.27 6.90 -9.18
CA GLY A 23 30.95 7.54 -8.06
C GLY A 23 30.15 8.64 -7.36
N THR A 24 28.95 8.98 -7.84
CA THR A 24 28.06 9.94 -7.19
C THR A 24 27.56 9.38 -5.86
N GLY A 25 27.66 10.17 -4.79
CA GLY A 25 27.25 9.82 -3.45
C GLY A 25 26.05 10.63 -2.98
N TYR A 26 25.14 9.99 -2.26
CA TYR A 26 24.04 10.65 -1.56
C TYR A 26 23.98 10.24 -0.11
N LYS A 27 23.65 11.17 0.78
CA LYS A 27 23.52 10.90 2.21
C LYS A 27 22.21 11.48 2.75
N SER A 28 21.48 10.72 3.55
CA SER A 28 20.31 11.25 4.24
C SER A 28 20.69 11.99 5.51
N LYS A 29 19.83 12.91 5.93
CA LYS A 29 19.81 13.37 7.32
C LYS A 29 19.44 12.21 8.24
N PRO A 30 19.94 12.20 9.49
CA PRO A 30 19.57 11.18 10.46
C PRO A 30 18.08 11.23 10.79
N GLN A 31 17.46 10.07 11.01
CA GLN A 31 16.08 9.93 11.45
C GLN A 31 16.02 8.97 12.64
N MET A 32 15.40 9.42 13.73
CA MET A 32 15.17 8.58 14.91
C MET A 32 13.93 7.71 14.70
N MET A 33 14.02 6.43 15.04
CA MET A 33 12.89 5.51 15.00
C MET A 33 11.99 5.72 16.23
N PRO A 34 10.73 6.16 16.08
CA PRO A 34 9.83 6.28 17.22
C PRO A 34 9.36 4.91 17.70
N ALA A 35 8.92 4.83 18.95
CA ALA A 35 8.21 3.64 19.46
C ALA A 35 6.86 3.46 18.76
N ALA A 36 6.50 2.22 18.46
CA ALA A 36 5.27 1.91 17.74
C ALA A 36 4.03 2.32 18.54
N LEU A 37 3.07 2.92 17.86
CA LEU A 37 1.69 3.02 18.32
C LEU A 37 0.90 1.81 17.77
N PRO A 38 0.10 1.15 18.61
CA PRO A 38 -0.62 -0.06 18.22
C PRO A 38 -1.72 0.24 17.20
N ILE A 39 -1.99 -0.73 16.34
CA ILE A 39 -3.20 -0.78 15.51
C ILE A 39 -4.13 -1.86 16.09
N ASP A 40 -5.42 -1.56 16.22
CA ASP A 40 -6.37 -2.48 16.86
C ASP A 40 -6.90 -3.49 15.85
N SER A 41 -7.32 -3.02 14.66
CA SER A 41 -7.85 -3.90 13.62
C SER A 41 -7.87 -3.23 12.24
N ALA A 42 -8.10 -4.07 11.22
CA ALA A 42 -8.40 -3.63 9.86
C ALA A 42 -9.84 -4.04 9.54
N GLU A 43 -10.59 -3.14 8.91
CA GLU A 43 -11.95 -3.39 8.45
C GLU A 43 -12.05 -3.14 6.95
N MET A 44 -12.59 -4.12 6.22
CA MET A 44 -12.93 -3.94 4.82
C MET A 44 -14.42 -3.63 4.68
N ARG A 45 -14.74 -2.59 3.90
CA ARG A 45 -16.10 -2.21 3.50
C ARG A 45 -16.25 -2.25 1.99
N PHE A 46 -17.47 -2.45 1.51
CA PHE A 46 -17.78 -2.36 0.09
C PHE A 46 -18.51 -1.07 -0.22
N ALA A 47 -18.12 -0.42 -1.31
CA ALA A 47 -18.83 0.74 -1.84
C ALA A 47 -18.93 0.64 -3.35
N PHE A 48 -20.10 1.00 -3.89
CA PHE A 48 -20.27 1.19 -5.32
C PHE A 48 -19.94 2.64 -5.67
N VAL A 49 -19.08 2.82 -6.65
CA VAL A 49 -18.72 4.13 -7.20
C VAL A 49 -19.30 4.22 -8.60
N GLU A 50 -19.88 5.37 -8.93
CA GLU A 50 -20.31 5.67 -10.29
C GLU A 50 -19.08 5.94 -11.16
N ASP A 51 -18.98 5.23 -12.28
CA ASP A 51 -17.90 5.31 -13.25
C ASP A 51 -18.52 5.54 -14.64
N ILE A 52 -17.86 6.35 -15.45
CA ILE A 52 -18.35 6.70 -16.80
C ILE A 52 -17.55 5.87 -17.79
N THR A 53 -18.23 5.03 -18.56
CA THR A 53 -17.59 4.22 -19.60
C THR A 53 -17.05 5.13 -20.71
N GLY A 54 -16.15 4.58 -21.55
CA GLY A 54 -15.67 5.29 -22.75
C GLY A 54 -16.78 5.66 -23.75
N THR A 55 -17.98 5.10 -23.62
CA THR A 55 -19.18 5.43 -24.42
C THR A 55 -20.08 6.49 -23.78
N GLY A 56 -19.76 6.97 -22.57
CA GLY A 56 -20.52 7.97 -21.83
C GLY A 56 -21.63 7.40 -20.94
N ASP A 57 -21.73 6.08 -20.80
CA ASP A 57 -22.72 5.44 -19.95
C ASP A 57 -22.26 5.42 -18.49
N VAL A 58 -23.18 5.68 -17.56
CA VAL A 58 -22.90 5.60 -16.12
C VAL A 58 -23.04 4.14 -15.67
N THR A 59 -21.99 3.59 -15.10
CA THR A 59 -21.95 2.25 -14.52
C THR A 59 -21.61 2.32 -13.04
N ARG A 60 -22.12 1.37 -12.25
CA ARG A 60 -21.79 1.25 -10.82
C ARG A 60 -20.76 0.14 -10.67
N VAL A 61 -19.58 0.50 -10.17
CA VAL A 61 -18.46 -0.43 -10.01
C VAL A 61 -18.20 -0.62 -8.51
N PRO A 62 -18.14 -1.87 -8.01
CA PRO A 62 -17.82 -2.10 -6.61
C PRO A 62 -16.32 -1.96 -6.33
N PHE A 63 -16.02 -1.38 -5.18
CA PHE A 63 -14.68 -1.23 -4.62
C PHE A 63 -14.65 -1.82 -3.21
N ALA A 64 -13.56 -2.51 -2.89
CA ALA A 64 -13.17 -2.82 -1.52
C ALA A 64 -12.43 -1.61 -0.95
N GLN A 65 -12.99 -1.01 0.09
CA GLN A 65 -12.41 0.08 0.88
C GLN A 65 -11.83 -0.50 2.17
N LEU A 66 -10.67 0.00 2.59
CA LEU A 66 -9.99 -0.51 3.77
C LEU A 66 -9.82 0.61 4.80
N TYR A 67 -10.15 0.27 6.05
CA TYR A 67 -10.12 1.19 7.18
C TYR A 67 -9.25 0.61 8.30
N ALA A 68 -8.38 1.45 8.84
CA ALA A 68 -7.59 1.15 10.03
C ALA A 68 -8.34 1.64 11.27
N HIS A 69 -8.42 0.79 12.29
CA HIS A 69 -8.95 1.16 13.61
C HIS A 69 -7.80 1.19 14.61
N ALA A 70 -7.66 2.29 15.35
CA ALA A 70 -6.64 2.44 16.37
C ALA A 70 -7.11 3.29 17.55
N THR A 71 -6.79 2.84 18.76
CA THR A 71 -7.05 3.57 20.00
C THR A 71 -5.80 4.34 20.40
N LEU A 72 -5.89 5.68 20.45
CA LEU A 72 -4.73 6.50 20.76
C LEU A 72 -4.37 6.42 22.26
N PRO A 73 -3.11 6.07 22.60
CA PRO A 73 -2.65 6.11 23.99
C PRO A 73 -2.53 7.55 24.49
N ALA A 74 -2.37 7.72 25.81
CA ALA A 74 -2.28 9.05 26.41
C ALA A 74 -0.99 9.82 26.06
N ASP A 75 0.10 9.09 25.85
CA ASP A 75 1.33 9.66 25.33
C ASP A 75 1.40 9.35 23.84
N THR A 76 1.37 10.41 23.02
CA THR A 76 1.60 10.37 21.56
C THR A 76 2.60 11.44 21.15
N LYS A 77 3.33 12.03 22.10
CA LYS A 77 4.23 13.15 21.83
C LYS A 77 5.29 12.74 20.81
N ASP A 78 5.51 13.62 19.84
CA ASP A 78 6.50 13.47 18.75
C ASP A 78 6.35 12.18 17.92
N ARG A 79 5.16 11.56 17.96
CA ARG A 79 4.80 10.38 17.18
C ARG A 79 3.68 10.70 16.23
N PHE A 80 3.92 10.48 14.95
CA PHE A 80 2.98 10.73 13.88
C PHE A 80 2.62 9.39 13.24
N LEU A 81 1.41 9.29 12.69
CA LEU A 81 0.93 8.07 12.08
C LEU A 81 0.85 8.24 10.58
N ARG A 82 1.21 7.17 9.87
CA ARG A 82 1.02 7.03 8.44
C ARG A 82 0.59 5.60 8.14
N TRP A 83 -0.36 5.43 7.25
CA TRP A 83 -0.82 4.11 6.85
C TRP A 83 -0.43 3.82 5.42
N GLU A 84 -0.01 2.59 5.20
CA GLU A 84 0.10 1.98 3.88
C GLU A 84 -0.72 0.71 3.87
N ALA A 85 -1.34 0.41 2.72
CA ALA A 85 -2.09 -0.81 2.60
C ALA A 85 -1.83 -1.53 1.28
N GLU A 86 -1.83 -2.85 1.39
CA GLU A 86 -1.67 -3.75 0.26
C GLU A 86 -2.64 -4.92 0.37
N SER A 87 -2.81 -5.61 -0.74
CA SER A 87 -3.56 -6.84 -0.89
C SER A 87 -2.62 -7.89 -1.44
N ILE A 88 -2.54 -9.03 -0.76
CA ILE A 88 -1.91 -10.22 -1.29
C ILE A 88 -3.01 -11.23 -1.52
N PHE A 89 -3.12 -11.78 -2.73
CA PHE A 89 -4.17 -12.74 -3.07
C PHE A 89 -3.62 -13.99 -3.74
N ILE A 90 -4.39 -15.07 -3.63
CA ILE A 90 -4.07 -16.34 -4.24
C ILE A 90 -4.51 -16.34 -5.70
N PHE A 91 -3.61 -16.77 -6.57
CA PHE A 91 -3.93 -17.19 -7.93
C PHE A 91 -3.52 -18.64 -8.14
N ASN A 92 -4.48 -19.48 -8.52
CA ASN A 92 -4.22 -20.87 -8.86
C ASN A 92 -4.24 -21.00 -10.38
N GLU A 93 -3.17 -21.53 -10.95
CA GLU A 93 -3.15 -21.90 -12.37
C GLU A 93 -4.26 -22.94 -12.63
N PRO A 94 -5.08 -22.77 -13.69
CA PRO A 94 -6.07 -23.77 -14.08
C PRO A 94 -5.39 -25.07 -14.47
N PHE A 95 -5.93 -26.20 -13.99
CA PHE A 95 -5.50 -27.51 -14.44
C PHE A 95 -5.92 -27.73 -15.90
N THR A 96 -4.96 -28.03 -16.77
CA THR A 96 -5.20 -28.19 -18.21
C THR A 96 -5.72 -29.58 -18.60
N GLY A 97 -5.70 -30.55 -17.68
CA GLY A 97 -6.05 -31.94 -17.97
C GLY A 97 -4.84 -32.79 -18.38
N ASP A 98 -3.68 -32.19 -18.59
CA ASP A 98 -2.44 -32.90 -18.89
C ASP A 98 -1.86 -33.56 -17.60
N PRO A 99 -1.55 -34.87 -17.60
CA PRO A 99 -0.96 -35.56 -16.45
C PRO A 99 0.40 -35.02 -15.97
N PHE A 100 1.11 -34.26 -16.81
CA PHE A 100 2.40 -33.63 -16.49
C PHE A 100 2.26 -32.17 -16.08
N ASP A 101 1.03 -31.65 -16.03
CA ASP A 101 0.74 -30.32 -15.54
C ASP A 101 0.88 -30.28 -14.02
N HIS A 102 1.60 -29.27 -13.53
CA HIS A 102 1.85 -29.05 -12.11
C HIS A 102 1.44 -27.62 -11.76
N PRO A 103 0.12 -27.36 -11.71
CA PRO A 103 -0.40 -26.01 -11.55
C PRO A 103 0.12 -25.40 -10.24
N LYS A 104 0.70 -24.21 -10.35
CA LYS A 104 1.23 -23.45 -9.23
C LYS A 104 0.14 -22.68 -8.52
N GLN A 105 0.38 -22.45 -7.23
CA GLN A 105 -0.32 -21.45 -6.46
C GLN A 105 0.63 -20.26 -6.27
N CYS A 106 0.30 -19.13 -6.89
CA CYS A 106 1.02 -17.88 -6.71
C CYS A 106 0.34 -16.98 -5.69
N PHE A 107 1.16 -16.19 -5.00
CA PHE A 107 0.76 -15.06 -4.18
C PHE A 107 1.14 -13.78 -4.91
N ILE A 108 0.15 -12.95 -5.22
CA ILE A 108 0.35 -11.73 -6.01
C ILE A 108 0.09 -10.53 -5.10
N THR A 109 1.06 -9.60 -5.05
CA THR A 109 1.00 -8.41 -4.18
C THR A 109 0.60 -7.17 -4.96
N ASN A 110 -0.41 -6.47 -4.45
CA ASN A 110 -1.06 -5.33 -5.07
C ASN A 110 -1.24 -4.21 -4.06
N GLY A 111 -0.85 -2.97 -4.38
CA GLY A 111 -1.16 -1.81 -3.54
C GLY A 111 -2.67 -1.54 -3.47
N MET A 112 -3.17 -1.07 -2.32
CA MET A 112 -4.59 -0.71 -2.17
C MET A 112 -4.92 0.58 -2.92
N SER A 113 -4.10 1.62 -2.81
CA SER A 113 -4.22 2.85 -3.60
C SER A 113 -2.85 3.45 -3.81
N ALA A 114 -2.63 4.08 -4.97
CA ALA A 114 -1.41 4.84 -5.23
C ALA A 114 -1.56 6.33 -4.90
N GLN A 115 -2.79 6.81 -4.69
CA GLN A 115 -3.09 8.24 -4.52
C GLN A 115 -3.46 8.61 -3.09
N VAL A 116 -3.92 7.66 -2.27
CA VAL A 116 -4.34 7.94 -0.90
C VAL A 116 -3.10 8.05 0.01
N ILE A 117 -2.90 9.23 0.58
CA ILE A 117 -1.88 9.50 1.61
C ILE A 117 -2.60 9.65 2.94
N ALA A 118 -2.69 8.56 3.69
CA ALA A 118 -3.29 8.55 5.02
C ALA A 118 -2.22 8.91 6.06
N ILE A 119 -2.32 10.12 6.64
CA ILE A 119 -1.44 10.61 7.70
C ILE A 119 -2.26 11.24 8.82
N THR A 120 -1.75 11.20 10.04
CA THR A 120 -2.39 11.84 11.20
C THR A 120 -1.34 12.32 12.18
N ASN A 121 -1.63 13.44 12.84
CA ASN A 121 -0.93 13.90 14.04
C ASN A 121 -1.79 13.58 15.28
N PRO A 122 -1.52 12.47 15.99
CA PRO A 122 -2.26 12.09 17.17
C PRO A 122 -2.22 13.11 18.32
N ALA A 123 -1.19 13.98 18.38
CA ALA A 123 -1.09 14.99 19.43
C ALA A 123 -2.14 16.10 19.29
N ALA A 124 -2.81 16.20 18.15
CA ALA A 124 -3.95 17.11 17.95
C ALA A 124 -5.28 16.53 18.49
N LEU A 125 -5.28 15.27 18.96
CA LEU A 125 -6.46 14.53 19.40
C LEU A 125 -6.41 14.23 20.90
N LEU A 126 -7.59 14.01 21.50
CA LEU A 126 -7.68 13.66 22.92
C LEU A 126 -7.19 12.21 23.17
N PRO A 127 -6.51 11.94 24.29
CA PRO A 127 -6.22 10.57 24.73
C PRO A 127 -7.45 9.66 24.71
N GLY A 128 -7.30 8.42 24.22
CA GLY A 128 -8.40 7.45 24.13
C GLY A 128 -9.34 7.63 22.94
N THR A 129 -9.09 8.62 22.08
CA THR A 129 -9.82 8.78 20.81
C THR A 129 -9.72 7.51 19.97
N GLN A 130 -10.86 7.02 19.50
CA GLN A 130 -10.96 5.96 18.51
C GLN A 130 -10.74 6.56 17.13
N LEU A 131 -9.64 6.20 16.49
CA LEU A 131 -9.33 6.62 15.13
C LEU A 131 -9.85 5.59 14.14
N VAL A 132 -10.54 6.06 13.10
CA VAL A 132 -10.95 5.25 11.95
C VAL A 132 -10.42 5.92 10.70
N GLU A 133 -9.34 5.39 10.15
CA GLU A 133 -8.61 5.99 9.04
C GLU A 133 -8.85 5.23 7.74
N TYR A 134 -9.16 5.93 6.65
CA TYR A 134 -9.33 5.32 5.33
C TYR A 134 -7.97 5.15 4.64
N THR A 135 -7.56 3.90 4.38
CA THR A 135 -6.21 3.58 3.89
C THR A 135 -6.17 3.23 2.40
N GLY A 136 -7.28 3.42 1.68
CA GLY A 136 -7.37 3.21 0.25
C GLY A 136 -8.50 2.28 -0.18
N ARG A 137 -8.66 2.16 -1.52
CA ARG A 137 -9.65 1.30 -2.14
C ARG A 137 -9.11 0.62 -3.38
N ARG A 138 -9.52 -0.62 -3.59
CA ARG A 138 -9.26 -1.36 -4.81
C ARG A 138 -10.56 -1.76 -5.48
N ARG A 139 -10.60 -1.70 -6.81
CA ARG A 139 -11.74 -2.21 -7.58
C ARG A 139 -11.88 -3.71 -7.32
N ILE A 140 -13.10 -4.20 -7.21
CA ILE A 140 -13.36 -5.64 -7.19
C ILE A 140 -13.05 -6.20 -8.58
N ASP A 141 -12.12 -7.14 -8.61
CA ASP A 141 -11.63 -7.81 -9.82
C ASP A 141 -11.35 -9.29 -9.52
N PHE A 142 -10.64 -9.98 -10.41
CA PHE A 142 -10.32 -11.40 -10.25
C PHE A 142 -9.47 -11.72 -9.00
N SER A 143 -8.84 -10.72 -8.36
CA SER A 143 -8.08 -10.92 -7.12
C SER A 143 -8.96 -11.34 -5.93
N PHE A 144 -10.28 -11.23 -6.07
CA PHE A 144 -11.27 -11.67 -5.08
C PHE A 144 -11.93 -13.02 -5.44
N GLU A 145 -11.45 -13.73 -6.47
CA GLU A 145 -11.98 -15.05 -6.87
C GLU A 145 -11.65 -16.14 -5.82
N TYR A 146 -10.49 -16.02 -5.18
CA TYR A 146 -10.03 -16.90 -4.12
C TYR A 146 -9.78 -16.11 -2.83
N ARG A 147 -8.92 -16.62 -1.95
CA ARG A 147 -8.57 -15.95 -0.70
C ARG A 147 -7.65 -14.76 -0.98
N ASN A 148 -8.03 -13.61 -0.44
CA ASN A 148 -7.29 -12.37 -0.49
C ASN A 148 -7.07 -11.87 0.95
N CYS A 149 -5.85 -11.44 1.25
CA CYS A 149 -5.46 -10.84 2.51
C CYS A 149 -5.12 -9.38 2.28
N LEU A 150 -5.93 -8.48 2.83
CA LEU A 150 -5.65 -7.06 2.84
C LEU A 150 -4.91 -6.72 4.14
N SER A 151 -3.73 -6.12 4.02
CA SER A 151 -2.86 -5.75 5.13
C SER A 151 -2.74 -4.24 5.22
N ILE A 152 -2.87 -3.70 6.44
CA ILE A 152 -2.60 -2.30 6.77
C ILE A 152 -1.33 -2.27 7.61
N TYR A 153 -0.33 -1.52 7.14
CA TYR A 153 0.88 -1.18 7.88
C TYR A 153 0.72 0.20 8.51
N GLN A 154 0.52 0.25 9.82
CA GLN A 154 0.51 1.49 10.59
C GLN A 154 1.94 1.84 10.97
N ARG A 155 2.47 2.88 10.35
CA ARG A 155 3.82 3.38 10.58
C ARG A 155 3.79 4.52 11.58
N THR A 156 4.56 4.38 12.65
CA THR A 156 4.81 5.48 13.59
C THR A 156 6.11 6.17 13.20
N THR A 157 6.00 7.45 12.85
CA THR A 157 7.04 8.25 12.21
C THR A 157 7.34 9.50 13.05
N GLY A 158 8.47 10.14 12.74
CA GLY A 158 8.85 11.42 13.34
C GLY A 158 8.25 12.62 12.60
N LYS A 159 8.38 13.80 13.20
CA LYS A 159 7.83 15.06 12.69
C LYS A 159 8.28 15.38 11.25
N ASP A 160 9.58 15.26 10.96
CA ASP A 160 10.12 15.58 9.64
C ASP A 160 9.49 14.74 8.52
N ALA A 161 9.25 13.45 8.80
CA ALA A 161 8.60 12.54 7.86
C ALA A 161 7.13 12.91 7.65
N TYR A 162 6.41 13.23 8.73
CA TYR A 162 5.03 13.69 8.66
C TYR A 162 4.90 14.98 7.82
N GLU A 163 5.75 15.98 8.06
CA GLU A 163 5.76 17.22 7.29
C GLU A 163 6.11 17.00 5.81
N TYR A 164 7.01 16.06 5.51
CA TYR A 164 7.30 15.66 4.14
C TYR A 164 6.06 15.09 3.45
N TRP A 165 5.39 14.12 4.08
CA TRP A 165 4.19 13.49 3.53
C TRP A 165 3.01 14.47 3.41
N GLN A 166 2.86 15.41 4.35
CA GLN A 166 1.85 16.46 4.25
C GLN A 166 2.04 17.32 2.99
N ARG A 167 3.28 17.70 2.67
CA ARG A 167 3.58 18.43 1.42
C ARG A 167 3.30 17.60 0.18
N ILE A 168 3.52 16.28 0.23
CA ILE A 168 3.17 15.39 -0.89
C ILE A 168 1.64 15.29 -1.04
N GLN A 169 0.90 15.19 0.07
CA GLN A 169 -0.56 15.18 0.06
C GLN A 169 -1.13 16.45 -0.58
N GLU A 170 -0.62 17.61 -0.20
CA GLU A 170 -0.99 18.92 -0.80
C GLU A 170 -0.79 18.97 -2.33
N LEU A 171 0.13 18.16 -2.89
CA LEU A 171 0.35 18.08 -4.34
C LEU A 171 -0.55 17.06 -5.06
N VAL A 172 -0.93 15.97 -4.39
CA VAL A 172 -1.74 14.90 -4.99
C VAL A 172 -3.23 15.20 -4.87
N GLU A 173 -3.63 15.97 -3.87
CA GLU A 173 -5.01 16.38 -3.61
C GLU A 173 -5.15 17.92 -3.74
N PRO A 174 -4.93 18.51 -4.93
CA PRO A 174 -5.11 19.94 -5.11
C PRO A 174 -6.58 20.32 -4.88
N THR A 175 -6.81 21.48 -4.27
CA THR A 175 -8.14 22.02 -4.00
C THR A 175 -8.92 22.32 -5.28
N GLY A 176 -8.25 22.32 -6.43
CA GLY A 176 -8.84 22.48 -7.76
C GLY A 176 -9.24 23.92 -8.07
N THR A 177 -8.73 24.88 -7.30
CA THR A 177 -9.06 26.30 -7.48
C THR A 177 -8.03 27.01 -8.35
N ILE A 178 -8.45 28.07 -9.02
CA ILE A 178 -7.54 28.95 -9.78
C ILE A 178 -6.52 29.69 -8.89
N PHE A 179 -6.69 29.61 -7.57
CA PHE A 179 -5.82 30.21 -6.56
C PHE A 179 -4.92 29.17 -5.87
N ASP A 180 -4.92 27.92 -6.33
CA ASP A 180 -4.03 26.90 -5.81
C ASP A 180 -2.58 27.37 -6.03
N PRO A 181 -1.73 27.34 -4.99
CA PRO A 181 -0.34 27.72 -5.15
C PRO A 181 0.33 26.79 -6.17
N PRO A 182 1.25 27.32 -7.01
CA PRO A 182 1.93 26.48 -7.98
C PRO A 182 2.69 25.36 -7.26
N PRO A 183 2.71 24.13 -7.82
CA PRO A 183 3.44 23.01 -7.24
C PRO A 183 4.89 23.40 -6.95
N ALA A 184 5.27 23.45 -5.67
CA ALA A 184 6.64 23.68 -5.26
C ALA A 184 7.40 22.34 -5.17
N PRO A 185 8.69 22.29 -5.53
CA PRO A 185 9.49 21.09 -5.35
C PRO A 185 9.51 20.65 -3.87
N VAL A 186 9.04 19.43 -3.58
CA VAL A 186 9.09 18.90 -2.22
C VAL A 186 10.52 18.46 -1.93
N ARG A 187 11.23 19.31 -1.18
CA ARG A 187 12.56 18.97 -0.68
C ARG A 187 12.47 17.86 0.35
N GLY A 188 13.20 16.78 0.12
CA GLY A 188 13.36 15.70 1.08
C GLY A 188 14.56 15.91 2.00
N ASN A 189 15.03 14.82 2.58
CA ASN A 189 16.17 14.81 3.52
C ASN A 189 17.42 14.10 2.97
N VAL A 190 17.43 13.73 1.69
CA VAL A 190 18.57 13.10 1.01
C VAL A 190 19.33 14.18 0.24
N GLU A 191 20.63 14.28 0.49
CA GLU A 191 21.50 15.30 -0.08
C GLU A 191 22.56 14.65 -0.97
N ASN A 192 22.84 15.26 -2.11
CA ASN A 192 23.96 14.87 -2.97
C ASN A 192 25.26 15.40 -2.35
N ILE A 193 26.13 14.49 -1.91
CA ILE A 193 27.40 14.85 -1.28
C ILE A 193 28.53 15.03 -2.30
N SER A 194 28.31 14.66 -3.56
CA SER A 194 29.25 14.83 -4.66
C SER A 194 29.04 16.16 -5.39
N ASP A 195 27.79 16.55 -5.65
CA ASP A 195 27.43 17.81 -6.30
C ASP A 195 26.14 18.43 -5.72
N PRO A 196 26.24 19.45 -4.85
CA PRO A 196 25.09 20.14 -4.27
C PRO A 196 24.18 20.84 -5.28
N GLN A 197 24.62 21.08 -6.53
CA GLN A 197 23.79 21.68 -7.57
C GLN A 197 22.71 20.73 -8.08
N TYR A 198 22.88 19.41 -7.89
CA TYR A 198 21.92 18.38 -8.29
C TYR A 198 21.38 17.65 -7.05
N PRO A 199 20.43 18.26 -6.32
CA PRO A 199 19.85 17.65 -5.12
C PRO A 199 19.07 16.38 -5.47
N ALA A 200 19.06 15.43 -4.54
CA ALA A 200 18.19 14.27 -4.65
C ALA A 200 16.74 14.64 -4.34
N TYR A 201 15.83 13.90 -4.96
CA TYR A 201 14.43 13.88 -4.60
C TYR A 201 14.13 12.70 -3.67
N GLY A 202 13.05 12.82 -2.91
CA GLY A 202 12.61 11.76 -1.99
C GLY A 202 13.12 11.94 -0.56
N PHE A 203 12.54 11.16 0.34
CA PHE A 203 12.79 11.24 1.77
C PHE A 203 13.15 9.86 2.31
N PHE A 204 14.25 9.78 3.04
CA PHE A 204 14.58 8.63 3.85
C PHE A 204 13.78 8.68 5.15
N GLU A 205 12.83 7.77 5.28
CA GLU A 205 11.96 7.62 6.45
C GLU A 205 12.41 6.44 7.31
N VAL A 206 12.39 6.62 8.63
CA VAL A 206 12.53 5.55 9.61
C VAL A 206 11.28 5.51 10.45
N ALA A 207 10.63 4.36 10.49
CA ALA A 207 9.39 4.17 11.21
C ALA A 207 9.39 2.82 11.92
N SER A 208 8.75 2.77 13.08
CA SER A 208 8.25 1.51 13.61
C SER A 208 6.90 1.19 12.97
N SER A 209 6.58 -0.09 12.81
CA SER A 209 5.34 -0.52 12.16
C SER A 209 4.63 -1.53 13.02
N ASP A 210 3.32 -1.37 13.13
CA ASP A 210 2.39 -2.41 13.55
C ASP A 210 1.48 -2.77 12.37
N THR A 211 0.85 -3.96 12.38
CA THR A 211 0.12 -4.47 11.22
C THR A 211 -1.20 -5.11 11.61
N ALA A 212 -2.27 -4.68 10.96
CA ALA A 212 -3.57 -5.36 11.01
C ALA A 212 -3.90 -5.97 9.65
N ARG A 213 -4.61 -7.11 9.65
CA ARG A 213 -4.97 -7.84 8.43
C ARG A 213 -6.43 -8.24 8.45
N VAL A 214 -7.03 -8.27 7.27
CA VAL A 214 -8.35 -8.84 7.02
C VAL A 214 -8.27 -9.83 5.86
N TYR A 215 -8.79 -11.04 6.09
CA TYR A 215 -8.92 -12.05 5.06
C TYR A 215 -10.33 -12.02 4.50
N VAL A 216 -10.44 -12.09 3.18
CA VAL A 216 -11.69 -12.23 2.45
C VAL A 216 -11.58 -13.40 1.49
N ASN A 217 -12.59 -14.26 1.49
CA ASN A 217 -12.82 -15.24 0.46
C ASN A 217 -13.97 -14.79 -0.42
N ARG A 218 -14.08 -15.36 -1.61
CA ARG A 218 -15.21 -15.13 -2.51
C ARG A 218 -16.58 -15.30 -1.83
N GLY A 219 -16.71 -16.27 -0.93
CA GLY A 219 -17.95 -16.53 -0.19
C GLY A 219 -18.32 -15.45 0.84
N ASP A 220 -17.36 -14.62 1.24
CA ASP A 220 -17.57 -13.52 2.20
C ASP A 220 -18.07 -12.24 1.50
N LEU A 221 -18.07 -12.22 0.16
CA LEU A 221 -18.51 -11.08 -0.64
C LEU A 221 -20.04 -11.00 -0.70
N PRO A 222 -20.62 -9.79 -0.64
CA PRO A 222 -22.05 -9.59 -0.92
C PRO A 222 -22.44 -10.12 -2.31
N PHE A 223 -23.67 -10.64 -2.44
CA PHE A 223 -24.14 -11.26 -3.69
C PHE A 223 -24.06 -10.32 -4.90
N ASP A 224 -24.41 -9.04 -4.71
CA ASP A 224 -24.33 -7.99 -5.72
C ASP A 224 -22.89 -7.58 -6.07
N VAL A 225 -21.91 -7.90 -5.23
CA VAL A 225 -20.48 -7.69 -5.48
C VAL A 225 -19.85 -8.90 -6.20
N VAL A 226 -20.21 -10.13 -5.82
CA VAL A 226 -19.68 -11.37 -6.44
C VAL A 226 -19.86 -11.39 -7.96
N ALA A 227 -20.95 -10.81 -8.46
CA ALA A 227 -21.24 -10.70 -9.89
C ALA A 227 -20.15 -9.94 -10.68
N PHE A 228 -19.34 -9.11 -10.00
CA PHE A 228 -18.26 -8.33 -10.58
C PHE A 228 -16.88 -8.98 -10.46
N VAL A 229 -16.79 -10.21 -9.96
CA VAL A 229 -15.53 -10.97 -9.88
C VAL A 229 -15.39 -11.82 -11.15
N PRO A 230 -14.62 -11.38 -12.17
CA PRO A 230 -14.45 -12.14 -13.39
C PRO A 230 -13.53 -13.35 -13.16
N LYS A 231 -13.80 -14.43 -13.89
CA LYS A 231 -12.84 -15.53 -14.01
C LYS A 231 -11.72 -15.11 -14.96
N TYR A 232 -10.52 -14.90 -14.43
CA TYR A 232 -9.40 -14.33 -15.19
C TYR A 232 -8.99 -15.17 -16.42
N CYS A 233 -8.97 -16.50 -16.27
CA CYS A 233 -8.55 -17.43 -17.31
C CYS A 233 -9.66 -17.87 -18.27
N ASN A 234 -10.87 -17.34 -18.11
CA ASN A 234 -11.92 -17.55 -19.11
C ASN A 234 -11.62 -16.64 -20.31
N ALA A 235 -11.14 -17.22 -21.40
CA ALA A 235 -10.93 -16.50 -22.64
C ALA A 235 -12.27 -15.98 -23.20
N ALA A 236 -12.29 -14.74 -23.67
CA ALA A 236 -13.37 -14.25 -24.51
C ALA A 236 -13.40 -15.06 -25.83
N PRO A 237 -14.56 -15.23 -26.49
CA PRO A 237 -14.62 -15.92 -27.77
C PRO A 237 -13.63 -15.33 -28.78
N GLY A 238 -12.69 -16.14 -29.28
CA GLY A 238 -11.66 -15.73 -30.24
C GLY A 238 -10.36 -15.19 -29.62
N ALA A 239 -10.27 -15.04 -28.30
CA ALA A 239 -9.01 -14.74 -27.61
C ALA A 239 -8.26 -16.05 -27.27
N GLY A 240 -6.93 -16.04 -27.44
CA GLY A 240 -6.09 -17.12 -26.92
C GLY A 240 -6.05 -17.14 -25.38
N PRO A 241 -5.52 -18.22 -24.76
CA PRO A 241 -5.31 -18.25 -23.32
C PRO A 241 -4.35 -17.14 -22.91
N LYS A 242 -4.58 -16.57 -21.73
CA LYS A 242 -3.67 -15.56 -21.16
C LYS A 242 -2.40 -16.26 -20.67
N PRO A 243 -1.20 -15.78 -20.99
CA PRO A 243 0.05 -16.42 -20.55
C PRO A 243 0.13 -16.61 -19.03
N GLU A 244 -0.44 -15.68 -18.26
CA GLU A 244 -0.45 -15.74 -16.79
C GLU A 244 -1.31 -16.89 -16.22
N CYS A 245 -2.14 -17.52 -17.07
CA CYS A 245 -2.85 -18.74 -16.73
C CYS A 245 -1.97 -19.99 -16.85
N ASP A 246 -0.93 -19.96 -17.68
CA ASP A 246 0.03 -21.06 -17.81
C ASP A 246 1.23 -20.85 -16.87
N ASP A 247 1.60 -19.59 -16.61
CA ASP A 247 2.61 -19.23 -15.60
C ASP A 247 2.20 -18.00 -14.79
N CYS A 248 1.68 -18.22 -13.59
CA CYS A 248 1.24 -17.14 -12.70
C CYS A 248 2.40 -16.27 -12.18
N LEU A 249 3.66 -16.65 -12.42
CA LEU A 249 4.82 -15.82 -12.14
C LEU A 249 5.02 -14.66 -13.13
N LEU A 250 4.25 -14.65 -14.22
CA LEU A 250 4.23 -13.54 -15.18
C LEU A 250 3.48 -12.31 -14.63
N PHE A 251 2.67 -12.46 -13.58
CA PHE A 251 2.11 -11.31 -12.88
C PHE A 251 3.22 -10.50 -12.18
N GLN A 252 3.08 -9.18 -12.18
CA GLN A 252 3.97 -8.32 -11.39
C GLN A 252 3.84 -8.61 -9.89
N ASN A 253 4.96 -8.58 -9.17
CA ASN A 253 5.03 -8.86 -7.72
C ASN A 253 4.41 -10.21 -7.32
N SER A 254 4.58 -11.22 -8.16
CA SER A 254 4.14 -12.59 -7.90
C SER A 254 5.26 -13.45 -7.31
N THR A 255 4.87 -14.46 -6.54
CA THR A 255 5.79 -15.46 -5.99
C THR A 255 5.05 -16.76 -5.67
N VAL A 256 5.74 -17.88 -5.74
CA VAL A 256 5.25 -19.17 -5.20
C VAL A 256 5.55 -19.33 -3.71
N GLN A 257 6.35 -18.43 -3.12
CA GLN A 257 6.68 -18.48 -1.71
C GLN A 257 5.50 -17.96 -0.89
N LYS A 258 4.82 -18.86 -0.21
CA LYS A 258 3.77 -18.52 0.75
C LYS A 258 4.34 -17.61 1.86
N PRO A 259 3.74 -16.43 2.12
CA PRO A 259 4.17 -15.60 3.24
C PRO A 259 4.03 -16.35 4.58
N GLU A 260 5.01 -16.20 5.49
CA GLU A 260 5.03 -16.92 6.77
C GLU A 260 3.79 -16.65 7.65
N TRP A 261 3.24 -15.44 7.56
CA TRP A 261 2.06 -15.00 8.31
C TRP A 261 0.73 -15.38 7.62
N TRP A 262 0.77 -15.99 6.43
CA TRP A 262 -0.43 -16.31 5.65
C TRP A 262 -1.18 -17.50 6.26
N GLN A 263 -2.43 -17.26 6.68
CA GLN A 263 -3.34 -18.24 7.28
C GLN A 263 -4.24 -18.93 6.26
#